data_AF-A0ABD7RUC5-F1
#
_entry.id   AF-A0ABD7RUC5-F1
#
_cell.length_a   1.000
_cell.length_b   1.000
_cell.length_c   1.000
_cell.angle_alpha   90.00
_cell.angle_beta   90.00
_cell.angle_gamma   90.00
#
_symmetry.space_group_name_H-M   'P 1'
#
loop_
_entity.id
_entity.type
_entity.pdbx_description
1 polymer ?
#
loop_
_entity_poly.entity_id
_entity_poly.type
_entity_poly.pdbx_seq_one_letter_code
_entity_poly.pdbx_strand_id
1 'polypeptide(L)'
;MARRLRALDRWAASFERNFPQDIPAGERYWNWKIPVLFSLVEGRHTNPQIQAHCAQALINACQHLMRAKPPEAENWRVTAVICLPDFFTSEVCLYLDEDYFQAHTRASVSAHGNSRHLAPLSLSETWSLQLVDGCGELGTEIDYLDEDQPDGRFIAQRWYFGEVMPR
;
A
#
# COMPACT_ATOMS: atom_id res chain seq x y z
N MET A 1 -22.24 0.16 8.46
CA MET A 1 -20.81 -0.23 8.56
C MET A 1 -20.55 -1.62 7.97
N ALA A 2 -21.09 -2.70 8.56
CA ALA A 2 -20.78 -4.08 8.17
C ALA A 2 -20.97 -4.44 6.68
N ARG A 3 -21.98 -3.88 5.98
CA ARG A 3 -22.18 -4.11 4.53
C ARG A 3 -21.02 -3.58 3.68
N ARG A 4 -20.41 -2.45 4.08
CA ARG A 4 -19.31 -1.81 3.34
C ARG A 4 -18.01 -2.62 3.51
N LEU A 5 -17.71 -3.04 4.73
CA LEU A 5 -16.56 -3.92 5.01
C LEU A 5 -16.66 -5.24 4.22
N ARG A 6 -17.83 -5.90 4.25
CA ARG A 6 -18.05 -7.10 3.42
C ARG A 6 -17.93 -6.86 1.91
N ALA A 7 -18.19 -5.66 1.43
CA ALA A 7 -18.00 -5.33 0.02
C ALA A 7 -16.51 -5.19 -0.31
N LEU A 8 -15.73 -4.59 0.60
CA LEU A 8 -14.27 -4.54 0.49
C LEU A 8 -13.64 -5.93 0.55
N ASP A 9 -14.14 -6.82 1.42
CA ASP A 9 -13.67 -8.21 1.50
C ASP A 9 -13.90 -8.96 0.18
N ARG A 10 -15.08 -8.78 -0.44
CA ARG A 10 -15.37 -9.37 -1.76
C ARG A 10 -14.50 -8.78 -2.86
N TRP A 11 -14.20 -7.48 -2.80
CA TRP A 11 -13.27 -6.85 -3.71
C TRP A 11 -11.87 -7.46 -3.57
N ALA A 12 -11.38 -7.63 -2.34
CA ALA A 12 -10.07 -8.25 -2.11
C ALA A 12 -10.02 -9.70 -2.60
N ALA A 13 -11.07 -10.48 -2.34
CA ALA A 13 -11.18 -11.86 -2.81
C ALA A 13 -11.24 -11.99 -4.35
N SER A 14 -11.65 -10.94 -5.07
CA SER A 14 -11.73 -10.98 -6.53
C SER A 14 -10.36 -11.16 -7.22
N PHE A 15 -9.26 -10.94 -6.50
CA PHE A 15 -7.90 -11.09 -7.00
C PHE A 15 -7.35 -12.52 -6.92
N GLU A 16 -8.00 -13.47 -6.21
CA GLU A 16 -7.45 -14.80 -5.89
C GLU A 16 -6.98 -15.60 -7.12
N ARG A 17 -7.55 -15.32 -8.29
CA ARG A 17 -7.19 -15.97 -9.56
C ARG A 17 -7.18 -14.98 -10.73
N ASN A 18 -7.04 -13.70 -10.42
CA ASN A 18 -7.21 -12.63 -11.38
C ASN A 18 -6.02 -11.67 -11.33
N PHE A 19 -4.92 -12.11 -11.95
CA PHE A 19 -3.79 -11.23 -12.22
C PHE A 19 -4.06 -10.48 -13.52
N PRO A 20 -3.83 -9.16 -13.60
CA PRO A 20 -4.11 -8.38 -14.81
C PRO A 20 -3.24 -8.87 -15.97
N GLN A 21 -3.86 -9.05 -17.14
CA GLN A 21 -3.18 -9.53 -18.36
C GLN A 21 -2.88 -8.39 -19.35
N ASP A 22 -3.66 -7.31 -19.31
CA ASP A 22 -3.63 -6.25 -20.32
C ASP A 22 -3.05 -4.93 -19.78
N ILE A 23 -1.92 -4.99 -19.08
CA ILE A 23 -1.21 -3.75 -18.69
C ILE A 23 -0.50 -3.18 -19.93
N PRO A 24 -0.75 -1.91 -20.30
CA PRO A 24 -0.12 -1.30 -21.47
C PRO A 24 1.42 -1.36 -21.43
N ALA A 25 2.03 -1.59 -22.59
CA ALA A 25 3.48 -1.59 -22.71
C ALA A 25 4.06 -0.22 -22.34
N GLY A 26 5.14 -0.23 -21.55
CA GLY A 26 5.82 0.98 -21.08
C GLY A 26 5.33 1.50 -19.72
N GLU A 27 4.25 0.96 -19.16
CA GLU A 27 3.85 1.25 -17.79
C GLU A 27 4.90 0.75 -16.79
N ARG A 28 5.28 1.63 -15.85
CA ARG A 28 6.18 1.28 -14.74
C ARG A 28 5.42 0.85 -13.49
N TYR A 29 4.12 1.14 -13.45
CA TYR A 29 3.30 1.03 -12.26
C TYR A 29 1.82 0.88 -12.64
N TRP A 30 1.11 0.03 -11.92
CA TRP A 30 -0.33 -0.15 -12.05
C TRP A 30 -0.95 -0.31 -10.67
N ASN A 31 -2.14 0.23 -10.43
CA ASN A 31 -2.72 0.20 -9.09
C ASN A 31 -4.24 0.17 -9.04
N TRP A 32 -4.72 -0.20 -7.85
CA TRP A 32 -6.11 -0.05 -7.46
C TRP A 32 -6.16 0.71 -6.13
N LYS A 33 -6.76 1.90 -6.16
CA LYS A 33 -7.12 2.64 -4.94
C LYS A 33 -8.09 1.83 -4.09
N ILE A 34 -8.03 2.01 -2.77
CA ILE A 34 -8.99 1.41 -1.86
C ILE A 34 -10.43 1.79 -2.26
N PRO A 35 -11.31 0.83 -2.59
CA PRO A 35 -12.63 1.11 -3.15
C PRO A 35 -13.68 1.35 -2.06
N VAL A 36 -13.45 2.36 -1.22
CA VAL A 36 -14.32 2.74 -0.11
C VAL A 36 -14.80 4.17 -0.25
N LEU A 37 -15.69 4.60 0.65
CA LEU A 37 -15.97 6.02 0.81
C LEU A 37 -14.94 6.60 1.78
N PHE A 38 -14.45 7.82 1.52
CA PHE A 38 -13.53 8.55 2.40
C PHE A 38 -13.91 8.43 3.90
N SER A 39 -15.19 8.71 4.22
CA SER A 39 -15.74 8.64 5.58
C SER A 39 -15.62 7.28 6.28
N LEU A 40 -15.33 6.20 5.54
CA LEU A 40 -15.14 4.88 6.13
C LEU A 40 -13.79 4.76 6.82
N VAL A 41 -12.75 5.33 6.22
CA VAL A 41 -11.35 5.19 6.65
C VAL A 41 -10.80 6.44 7.31
N GLU A 42 -11.52 7.56 7.18
CA GLU A 42 -11.16 8.86 7.75
C GLU A 42 -12.37 9.61 8.31
N GLY A 43 -12.10 10.53 9.24
CA GLY A 43 -13.11 11.37 9.89
C GLY A 43 -13.94 10.68 10.98
N ARG A 44 -15.01 11.33 11.43
CA ARG A 44 -15.79 10.94 12.63
C ARG A 44 -16.43 9.55 12.63
N HIS A 45 -16.47 8.88 11.48
CA HIS A 45 -17.15 7.59 11.31
C HIS A 45 -16.19 6.39 11.26
N THR A 46 -14.88 6.65 11.24
CA THR A 46 -13.86 5.61 11.32
C THR A 46 -13.43 5.36 12.77
N ASN A 47 -12.74 4.25 12.98
CA ASN A 47 -12.04 3.94 14.23
C ASN A 47 -10.86 2.99 13.90
N PRO A 48 -9.93 2.75 14.85
CA PRO A 48 -8.77 1.90 14.60
C PRO A 48 -9.13 0.49 14.11
N GLN A 49 -10.23 -0.11 14.58
CA GLN A 49 -10.66 -1.44 14.14
C GLN A 49 -11.13 -1.44 12.69
N ILE A 50 -11.81 -0.38 12.24
CA ILE A 50 -12.22 -0.22 10.84
C ILE A 50 -11.01 -0.02 9.94
N GLN A 51 -10.03 0.79 10.37
CA GLN A 51 -8.79 0.99 9.61
C GLN A 51 -7.98 -0.30 9.51
N ALA A 52 -7.85 -1.06 10.59
CA ALA A 52 -7.21 -2.37 10.58
C ALA A 52 -7.92 -3.36 9.65
N HIS A 53 -9.26 -3.40 9.65
CA HIS A 53 -10.02 -4.22 8.69
C HIS A 53 -9.73 -3.80 7.25
N CYS A 54 -9.75 -2.51 6.96
CA CYS A 54 -9.50 -2.00 5.61
C CYS A 54 -8.07 -2.27 5.15
N ALA A 55 -7.08 -2.13 6.04
CA ALA A 55 -5.69 -2.48 5.76
C ALA A 55 -5.54 -3.97 5.49
N GLN A 56 -6.16 -4.83 6.30
CA GLN A 56 -6.16 -6.27 6.09
C GLN A 56 -6.76 -6.65 4.73
N ALA A 57 -7.82 -5.96 4.28
CA ALA A 57 -8.40 -6.23 2.97
C ALA A 57 -7.46 -5.86 1.82
N LEU A 58 -6.73 -4.75 1.91
CA LEU A 58 -5.69 -4.40 0.93
C LEU A 58 -4.54 -5.42 0.93
N ILE A 59 -4.08 -5.83 2.11
CA ILE A 59 -3.06 -6.88 2.27
C ILE A 59 -3.55 -8.20 1.66
N ASN A 60 -4.80 -8.59 1.93
CA ASN A 60 -5.37 -9.81 1.35
C ASN A 60 -5.40 -9.75 -0.18
N ALA A 61 -5.82 -8.63 -0.77
CA ALA A 61 -5.78 -8.42 -2.21
C ALA A 61 -4.36 -8.53 -2.78
N CYS A 62 -3.37 -7.93 -2.12
CA CYS A 62 -1.95 -8.07 -2.47
C CYS A 62 -1.49 -9.54 -2.41
N GLN A 63 -1.79 -10.26 -1.34
CA GLN A 63 -1.41 -11.66 -1.18
C GLN A 63 -2.09 -12.57 -2.21
N HIS A 64 -3.34 -12.27 -2.59
CA HIS A 64 -4.03 -12.94 -3.68
C HIS A 64 -3.32 -12.72 -5.03
N LEU A 65 -2.94 -11.47 -5.33
CA LEU A 65 -2.16 -11.15 -6.53
C LEU A 65 -0.79 -11.82 -6.54
N MET A 66 -0.06 -11.84 -5.41
CA MET A 66 1.22 -12.53 -5.29
C MET A 66 1.09 -14.02 -5.66
N ARG A 67 0.01 -14.67 -5.25
CA ARG A 67 -0.27 -16.09 -5.56
C ARG A 67 -0.72 -16.30 -7.00
N ALA A 68 -1.48 -15.36 -7.56
CA ALA A 68 -2.01 -15.44 -8.93
C ALA A 68 -0.98 -15.00 -9.99
N LYS A 69 0.17 -14.47 -9.55
CA LYS A 69 1.22 -13.91 -10.40
C LYS A 69 1.78 -14.95 -11.37
N PRO A 70 1.74 -14.70 -12.68
CA PRO A 70 2.27 -15.63 -13.67
C PRO A 70 3.80 -15.53 -13.77
N PRO A 71 4.50 -16.56 -14.27
CA PRO A 71 5.96 -16.56 -14.41
C PRO A 71 6.52 -15.38 -15.22
N GLU A 72 5.79 -14.92 -16.25
CA GLU A 72 6.20 -13.80 -17.09
C GLU A 72 6.27 -12.47 -16.31
N ALA A 73 5.56 -12.38 -15.19
CA ALA A 73 5.55 -11.22 -14.30
C ALA A 73 6.51 -11.38 -13.11
N GLU A 74 7.38 -12.40 -13.08
CA GLU A 74 8.27 -12.72 -11.94
C GLU A 74 9.00 -11.50 -11.38
N ASN A 75 9.48 -10.62 -12.26
CA ASN A 75 10.25 -9.42 -11.91
C ASN A 75 9.39 -8.25 -11.40
N TRP A 76 8.08 -8.30 -11.55
CA TRP A 76 7.21 -7.25 -11.01
C TRP A 76 7.11 -7.37 -9.50
N ARG A 77 6.80 -6.30 -8.78
CA ARG A 77 6.50 -6.36 -7.34
C ARG A 77 5.03 -6.11 -7.09
N VAL A 78 4.40 -7.01 -6.35
CA VAL A 78 3.05 -6.86 -5.83
C VAL A 78 3.14 -6.32 -4.41
N THR A 79 2.49 -5.18 -4.15
CA THR A 79 2.44 -4.60 -2.81
C THR A 79 1.06 -4.06 -2.47
N ALA A 80 0.75 -3.94 -1.18
CA ALA A 80 -0.27 -3.05 -0.65
C ALA A 80 0.43 -1.93 0.11
N VAL A 81 -0.01 -0.68 -0.07
CA VAL A 81 0.49 0.46 0.70
C VAL A 81 -0.64 1.06 1.52
N ILE A 82 -0.42 1.16 2.83
CA ILE A 82 -1.29 1.85 3.78
C ILE A 82 -0.68 3.22 4.06
N CYS A 83 -1.39 4.27 3.65
CA CYS A 83 -0.98 5.66 3.84
C CYS A 83 -1.58 6.19 5.14
N LEU A 84 -0.78 6.82 6.01
CA LEU A 84 -1.26 7.45 7.24
C LEU A 84 -0.70 8.88 7.36
N PRO A 85 -1.49 9.87 7.79
CA PRO A 85 -2.90 9.77 8.19
C PRO A 85 -3.90 9.67 7.02
N ASP A 86 -3.44 9.91 5.78
CA ASP A 86 -4.26 9.93 4.55
C ASP A 86 -4.58 8.51 4.05
N PHE A 87 -5.34 7.76 4.85
CA PHE A 87 -5.73 6.38 4.57
C PHE A 87 -6.43 6.23 3.23
N PHE A 88 -7.22 7.22 2.80
CA PHE A 88 -8.01 7.11 1.59
C PHE A 88 -7.16 7.04 0.31
N THR A 89 -5.89 7.43 0.36
CA THR A 89 -4.95 7.26 -0.76
C THR A 89 -4.26 5.90 -0.81
N SER A 90 -4.52 5.02 0.18
CA SER A 90 -4.04 3.63 0.24
C SER A 90 -4.49 2.80 -0.96
N GLU A 91 -3.70 1.80 -1.32
CA GLU A 91 -3.85 1.11 -2.59
C GLU A 91 -3.10 -0.23 -2.64
N VAL A 92 -3.44 -1.03 -3.64
CA VAL A 92 -2.69 -2.20 -4.06
C VAL A 92 -1.96 -1.85 -5.36
N CYS A 93 -0.67 -2.14 -5.42
CA CYS A 93 0.23 -1.73 -6.48
C CYS A 93 0.91 -2.94 -7.13
N LEU A 94 1.10 -2.84 -8.43
CA LEU A 94 2.05 -3.60 -9.22
C LEU A 94 3.14 -2.63 -9.67
N TYR A 95 4.37 -2.87 -9.25
CA TYR A 95 5.54 -2.19 -9.77
C TYR A 95 6.15 -3.07 -10.87
N LEU A 96 6.09 -2.58 -12.10
CA LEU A 96 6.63 -3.28 -13.27
C LEU A 96 8.12 -2.96 -13.49
N ASP A 97 8.61 -1.92 -12.80
CA ASP A 97 9.95 -1.39 -12.87
C ASP A 97 10.55 -1.31 -11.45
N GLU A 98 11.72 -1.93 -11.27
CA GLU A 98 12.39 -2.01 -9.97
C GLU A 98 12.88 -0.63 -9.52
N ASP A 99 13.44 0.19 -10.41
CA ASP A 99 13.93 1.52 -10.05
C ASP A 99 12.78 2.42 -9.61
N TYR A 100 11.61 2.29 -10.24
CA TYR A 100 10.39 2.97 -9.83
C TYR A 100 9.93 2.53 -8.43
N PHE A 101 9.95 1.23 -8.12
CA PHE A 101 9.68 0.73 -6.76
C PHE A 101 10.66 1.30 -5.73
N GLN A 102 11.96 1.28 -6.04
CA GLN A 102 13.00 1.76 -5.14
C GLN A 102 12.90 3.28 -4.92
N ALA A 103 12.52 4.05 -5.92
CA ALA A 103 12.27 5.49 -5.78
C ALA A 103 11.12 5.79 -4.79
N HIS A 104 10.16 4.88 -4.59
CA HIS A 104 9.04 5.04 -3.66
C HIS A 104 9.32 4.54 -2.24
N THR A 105 10.30 3.64 -2.08
CA THR A 105 10.48 2.88 -0.84
C THR A 105 11.83 3.12 -0.16
N ARG A 106 12.85 3.59 -0.88
CA ARG A 106 14.15 3.92 -0.28
C ARG A 106 14.07 5.17 0.58
N ALA A 107 14.83 5.15 1.67
CA ALA A 107 15.17 6.35 2.40
C ALA A 107 15.99 7.29 1.50
N SER A 108 15.69 8.58 1.56
CA SER A 108 16.31 9.60 0.72
C SER A 108 16.30 10.95 1.43
N VAL A 109 17.23 11.82 1.07
CA VAL A 109 17.29 13.20 1.57
C VAL A 109 17.52 14.11 0.37
N SER A 110 16.69 15.13 0.24
CA SER A 110 16.77 16.13 -0.83
C SER A 110 16.41 17.52 -0.30
N ALA A 111 16.60 18.54 -1.13
CA ALA A 111 16.18 19.91 -0.80
C ALA A 111 14.65 20.05 -0.61
N HIS A 112 13.86 19.16 -1.21
CA HIS A 112 12.40 19.23 -1.25
C HIS A 112 11.71 18.30 -0.21
N GLY A 113 12.51 17.51 0.53
CA GLY A 113 11.99 16.58 1.51
C GLY A 113 12.93 15.43 1.80
N ASN A 114 12.59 14.68 2.84
CA ASN A 114 13.30 13.48 3.26
C ASN A 114 12.34 12.31 3.44
N SER A 115 12.86 11.10 3.24
CA SER A 115 12.20 9.85 3.58
C SER A 115 13.13 9.00 4.44
N ARG A 116 12.58 8.33 5.45
CA ARG A 116 13.32 7.42 6.33
C ARG A 116 12.54 6.16 6.60
N HIS A 117 13.23 5.04 6.80
CA HIS A 117 12.59 3.82 7.24
C HIS A 117 12.14 3.94 8.70
N LEU A 118 11.00 3.31 9.01
CA LEU A 118 10.37 3.31 10.33
C LEU A 118 10.81 2.12 11.19
N ALA A 119 11.67 1.24 10.69
CA ALA A 119 12.19 0.11 11.46
C ALA A 119 12.80 0.59 12.80
N PRO A 120 12.57 -0.12 13.92
CA PRO A 120 11.93 -1.44 14.03
C PRO A 120 10.41 -1.41 14.23
N LEU A 121 9.71 -0.30 13.97
CA LEU A 121 8.25 -0.25 14.10
C LEU A 121 7.58 -1.19 13.10
N SER A 122 6.48 -1.82 13.54
CA SER A 122 5.63 -2.68 12.71
C SER A 122 4.16 -2.30 12.87
N LEU A 123 3.52 -1.94 11.76
CA LEU A 123 2.08 -1.74 11.69
C LEU A 123 1.35 -3.07 11.77
N SER A 124 1.89 -4.16 11.20
CA SER A 124 1.25 -5.47 11.31
C SER A 124 1.13 -5.96 12.75
N GLU A 125 2.17 -5.79 13.56
CA GLU A 125 2.12 -6.08 15.00
C GLU A 125 1.13 -5.15 15.71
N THR A 126 1.25 -3.84 15.48
CA THR A 126 0.42 -2.82 16.16
C THR A 126 -1.07 -2.99 15.87
N TRP A 127 -1.43 -3.38 14.65
CA TRP A 127 -2.82 -3.53 14.21
C TRP A 127 -3.28 -4.99 14.13
N SER A 128 -2.45 -5.93 14.56
CA SER A 128 -2.72 -7.38 14.49
C SER A 128 -3.06 -7.88 13.07
N LEU A 129 -2.41 -7.31 12.06
CA LEU A 129 -2.59 -7.68 10.65
C LEU A 129 -1.91 -9.03 10.38
N GLN A 130 -2.55 -9.83 9.53
CA GLN A 130 -2.11 -11.16 9.18
C GLN A 130 -1.36 -11.13 7.86
N LEU A 131 -0.12 -11.62 7.87
CA LEU A 131 0.75 -11.76 6.70
C LEU A 131 0.99 -13.25 6.41
N VAL A 132 0.98 -13.62 5.14
CA VAL A 132 1.37 -14.97 4.68
C VAL A 132 2.88 -15.06 4.48
N ASP A 133 3.41 -16.28 4.45
CA ASP A 133 4.84 -16.50 4.14
C ASP A 133 5.23 -15.82 2.83
N GLY A 134 6.39 -15.13 2.84
CA GLY A 134 6.88 -14.35 1.71
C GLY A 134 6.29 -12.94 1.58
N CYS A 135 5.27 -12.58 2.36
CA CYS A 135 4.75 -11.21 2.45
C CYS A 135 5.54 -10.44 3.51
N GLY A 136 6.42 -9.54 3.07
CA GLY A 136 7.18 -8.66 3.94
C GLY A 136 6.42 -7.40 4.34
N GLU A 137 7.01 -6.63 5.25
CA GLU A 137 6.55 -5.32 5.70
C GLU A 137 7.69 -4.30 5.63
N LEU A 138 7.39 -3.08 5.16
CA LEU A 138 8.31 -1.95 5.12
C LEU A 138 7.57 -0.65 5.44
N GLY A 139 7.89 -0.02 6.56
CA GLY A 139 7.41 1.31 6.91
C GLY A 139 8.38 2.41 6.49
N THR A 140 7.86 3.46 5.87
CA THR A 140 8.60 4.67 5.51
C THR A 140 7.85 5.90 6.00
N GLU A 141 8.55 6.82 6.66
CA GLU A 141 8.06 8.18 6.91
C GLU A 141 8.57 9.10 5.81
N ILE A 142 7.70 9.97 5.34
CA ILE A 142 7.96 10.98 4.31
C ILE A 142 7.65 12.32 4.94
N ASP A 143 8.62 13.21 4.87
CA ASP A 143 8.52 14.60 5.30
C ASP A 143 8.85 15.46 4.07
N TYR A 144 7.83 15.98 3.42
CA TYR A 144 7.99 16.80 2.21
C TYR A 144 7.49 18.22 2.44
N LEU A 145 8.17 19.16 1.79
CA LEU A 145 7.79 20.56 1.75
C LEU A 145 7.09 20.83 0.42
N ASP A 146 5.82 21.21 0.48
CA ASP A 146 5.12 21.79 -0.66
C ASP A 146 5.57 23.26 -0.79
N GLU A 147 6.39 23.55 -1.81
CA GLU A 147 6.91 24.91 -2.04
C GLU A 147 5.80 25.92 -2.40
N ASP A 148 4.66 25.43 -2.89
CA ASP A 148 3.49 26.25 -3.23
C ASP A 148 2.61 26.56 -2.00
N GLN A 149 2.89 25.96 -0.84
CA GLN A 149 2.19 26.19 0.42
C GLN A 149 3.18 26.62 1.53
N PRO A 150 3.13 27.88 2.03
CA PRO A 150 4.10 28.42 3.00
C PRO A 150 4.24 27.63 4.32
N ASP A 151 3.21 26.87 4.68
CA ASP A 151 3.11 25.95 5.82
C ASP A 151 2.94 24.47 5.37
N GLY A 152 3.12 24.19 4.08
CA GLY A 152 2.88 22.92 3.37
C GLY A 152 3.84 21.79 3.71
N ARG A 153 4.39 21.77 4.92
CA ARG A 153 5.13 20.62 5.42
C ARG A 153 4.14 19.50 5.72
N PHE A 154 4.27 18.39 5.01
CA PHE A 154 3.43 17.23 5.19
C PHE A 154 4.27 16.04 5.66
N ILE A 155 3.92 15.52 6.83
CA ILE A 155 4.51 14.31 7.38
C ILE A 155 3.49 13.19 7.25
N ALA A 156 3.87 12.14 6.54
CA ALA A 156 3.07 10.94 6.38
C ALA A 156 3.89 9.67 6.51
N GLN A 157 3.21 8.59 6.81
CA GLN A 157 3.77 7.24 6.80
C GLN A 157 3.17 6.47 5.63
N ARG A 158 4.01 5.67 4.97
CA ARG A 158 3.59 4.66 4.00
C ARG A 158 4.09 3.31 4.50
N TRP A 159 3.15 2.41 4.72
CA TRP A 159 3.41 1.04 5.16
C TRP A 159 3.15 0.10 3.99
N TYR A 160 4.23 -0.40 3.41
CA TYR A 160 4.19 -1.34 2.30
C TYR A 160 4.18 -2.78 2.82
N PHE A 161 3.30 -3.59 2.26
CA PHE A 161 3.18 -5.02 2.51
C PHE A 161 3.32 -5.78 1.18
N GLY A 162 3.87 -6.99 1.21
CA GLY A 162 4.01 -7.84 0.02
C GLY A 162 5.46 -8.09 -0.37
N GLU A 163 5.79 -7.99 -1.66
CA GLU A 163 7.12 -8.24 -2.20
C GLU A 163 8.06 -7.02 -1.99
N VAL A 164 8.35 -6.69 -0.73
CA VAL A 164 9.09 -5.46 -0.35
C VAL A 164 10.56 -5.69 0.02
N MET A 165 10.96 -6.95 0.24
CA MET A 165 12.34 -7.29 0.60
C MET A 165 13.28 -7.18 -0.61
N PRO A 166 14.59 -6.96 -0.40
CA PRO A 166 15.58 -7.06 -1.46
C PRO A 166 15.49 -8.42 -2.17
N ARG A 167 15.65 -8.40 -3.50
CA ARG A 167 15.77 -9.61 -4.32
C ARG A 167 17.23 -10.01 -4.45
#